data_AF-A0A936VGC3-F1
#
_entry.id   AF-A0A936VGC3-F1
#
_cell.length_a   1.000
_cell.length_b   1.000
_cell.length_c   1.000
_cell.angle_alpha   90.00
_cell.angle_beta   90.00
_cell.angle_gamma   90.00
#
_symmetry.space_group_name_H-M   'P 1'
#
loop_
_entity.id
_entity.type
_entity.pdbx_description
1 polymer ?
#
loop_
_entity_poly.entity_id
_entity_poly.type
_entity_poly.pdbx_seq_one_letter_code
_entity_poly.pdbx_strand_id
1 'polypeptide(L)' 'MVNGFCLGGGNELALACDLRICSESRLGFSQPEINLGIMPGGGGTQALDQPLSVKADRWK' A
#
# COMPACT_ATOMS: atom_id res chain seq x y z
N MET A 1 -6.48 11.24 0.13
CA MET A 1 -5.34 11.98 0.71
C MET A 1 -4.76 11.11 1.81
N VAL A 2 -3.45 10.83 1.75
CA VAL A 2 -2.73 9.98 2.71
C VAL A 2 -1.82 10.89 3.53
N ASN A 3 -2.05 10.96 4.84
CA ASN A 3 -1.32 11.83 5.77
C ASN A 3 -0.64 11.03 6.88
N GLY A 4 -0.04 9.90 6.52
CA GLY A 4 0.48 8.91 7.48
C GLY A 4 0.97 7.64 6.80
N PHE A 5 1.35 6.64 7.60
CA PHE A 5 1.65 5.31 7.08
C PHE A 5 0.38 4.71 6.49
N CYS A 6 0.48 4.17 5.28
CA CYS A 6 -0.62 3.51 4.60
C CYS A 6 -0.25 2.04 4.45
N LEU A 7 -0.73 1.23 5.39
CA LEU A 7 -0.33 -0.17 5.53
C LEU A 7 -1.55 -1.07 5.41
N GLY A 8 -1.36 -2.18 4.73
CA GLY A 8 -2.32 -3.26 4.67
C GLY A 8 -3.65 -2.87 4.05
N GLY A 9 -4.77 -3.18 4.71
CA GLY A 9 -6.10 -2.80 4.24
C GLY A 9 -6.25 -1.29 3.90
N GLY A 10 -5.54 -0.40 4.60
CA GLY A 10 -5.49 1.02 4.23
C GLY A 10 -4.78 1.28 2.90
N ASN A 11 -3.73 0.52 2.62
CA ASN A 11 -3.03 0.53 1.34
C ASN A 11 -3.84 -0.18 0.24
N GLU A 12 -4.62 -1.21 0.56
CA GLU A 12 -5.56 -1.82 -0.40
C GLU A 12 -6.64 -0.83 -0.86
N LEU A 13 -7.19 -0.05 0.08
CA LEU A 13 -8.11 1.04 -0.27
C LEU A 13 -7.42 2.12 -1.12
N ALA A 14 -6.17 2.48 -0.79
CA ALA A 14 -5.42 3.43 -1.58
C ALA A 14 -5.12 2.91 -2.99
N LEU A 15 -4.82 1.61 -3.14
CA LEU A 15 -4.58 0.95 -4.43
C LEU A 15 -5.85 0.86 -5.29
N ALA A 16 -7.04 0.88 -4.69
CA ALA A 16 -8.31 0.95 -5.42
C ALA A 16 -8.63 2.35 -5.97
N CYS A 17 -7.88 3.39 -5.59
CA CYS A 17 -8.07 4.75 -6.08
C CYS A 17 -7.20 5.06 -7.31
N ASP A 18 -7.79 5.74 -8.31
CA ASP A 18 -7.06 6.20 -9.50
C ASP A 18 -5.97 7.23 -9.18
N LEU A 19 -6.22 8.08 -8.18
CA LEU A 19 -5.33 9.16 -7.76
C LEU A 19 -5.06 9.08 -6.25
N ARG A 20 -3.78 9.18 -5.90
CA ARG A 20 -3.29 9.18 -4.51
C ARG A 20 -2.44 10.41 -4.26
N ILE A 21 -2.89 11.25 -3.34
CA ILE A 21 -2.16 12.44 -2.89
C ILE A 21 -1.57 12.14 -1.53
N CYS A 22 -0.25 12.26 -1.41
CA CYS A 22 0.49 12.05 -0.17
C CYS A 22 1.04 13.38 0.34
N SER A 23 1.10 13.55 1.67
CA SER A 23 1.87 14.62 2.29
C SER A 23 3.37 14.42 2.06
N GLU A 24 4.17 15.50 2.12
CA GLU A 24 5.63 15.43 1.97
C GLU A 24 6.34 14.64 3.08
N SER A 25 5.66 14.36 4.19
CA SER A 25 6.17 13.48 5.23
C SER A 25 6.49 12.12 4.62
N ARG A 26 7.78 11.76 4.65
CA ARG A 26 8.28 10.48 4.13
C ARG A 26 7.61 9.32 4.88
N LEU A 27 6.62 8.73 4.23
CA LEU A 27 5.79 7.64 4.76
C LEU A 27 5.61 6.64 3.63
N GLY A 28 5.88 5.37 3.92
CA GLY A 28 5.83 4.33 2.90
C GLY A 28 4.50 3.58 2.88
N PHE A 29 4.30 2.92 1.75
CA PHE A 29 3.19 2.02 1.47
C PHE A 29 3.66 0.58 1.64
N SER A 30 2.86 -0.27 2.29
CA SER A 30 3.19 -1.70 2.37
C SER A 30 1.96 -2.57 2.59
N GLN A 31 2.15 -3.87 2.40
CA GLN A 31 1.19 -4.92 2.73
C GLN A 31 1.82 -5.81 3.82
N PRO A 32 1.78 -5.41 5.10
CA PRO A 32 2.41 -6.14 6.19
C PRO A 32 1.60 -7.35 6.67
N GLU A 33 0.45 -7.64 6.04
CA GLU A 33 -0.41 -8.81 6.28
C GLU A 33 0.39 -10.11 6.38
N ILE A 34 1.41 -10.26 5.54
CA ILE A 34 2.27 -11.45 5.51
C ILE A 34 3.00 -11.68 6.83
N ASN A 35 3.34 -10.61 7.56
CA ASN A 35 4.00 -10.71 8.87
C ASN A 35 3.05 -11.24 9.95
N LEU A 36 1.73 -11.17 9.71
CA LEU A 36 0.70 -11.72 10.57
C LEU A 36 0.21 -13.10 10.09
N GLY A 37 0.82 -13.67 9.05
CA GLY A 37 0.43 -14.95 8.48
C GLY A 37 -0.88 -14.93 7.69
N ILE A 38 -1.35 -13.74 7.32
CA ILE A 38 -2.54 -13.55 6.50
C ILE A 38 -2.17 -12.99 5.12
N MET A 39 -3.03 -13.25 4.14
CA MET A 39 -2.90 -12.68 2.80
C MET A 39 -3.60 -11.31 2.74
N PRO A 40 -3.15 -10.39 1.85
CA PRO A 40 -3.91 -9.19 1.52
C PRO A 40 -5.28 -9.56 0.95
N GLY A 41 -6.34 -9.37 1.73
CA GLY A 41 -7.68 -9.85 1.43
C GLY A 41 -8.48 -8.95 0.50
N GLY A 42 -8.14 -7.67 0.41
CA GLY A 42 -8.77 -6.66 -0.44
C GLY A 42 -8.18 -6.57 -1.84
N GLY A 43 -7.45 -7.60 -2.29
CA GLY A 43 -6.87 -7.62 -3.63
C GLY A 43 -5.52 -6.93 -3.74
N GLY A 44 -4.84 -6.63 -2.61
CA GLY A 44 -3.53 -6.01 -2.59
C GLY A 44 -2.48 -6.75 -3.42
N THR A 45 -2.54 -8.08 -3.46
CA THR A 45 -1.66 -8.91 -4.31
C THR A 45 -1.84 -8.66 -5.81
N GLN A 46 -3.08 -8.51 -6.27
CA GLN A 46 -3.43 -8.33 -7.67
C GLN A 46 -3.17 -6.89 -8.11
N ALA A 47 -3.44 -5.93 -7.22
CA ALA A 47 -3.17 -4.53 -7.46
C ALA A 47 -1.66 -4.26 -7.53
N LEU A 48 -0.85 -4.84 -6.63
CA LEU A 48 0.60 -4.61 -6.58
C LEU A 48 1.36 -5.04 -7.85
N ASP A 49 0.84 -6.00 -8.61
CA ASP A 49 1.43 -6.45 -9.87
C ASP A 49 1.11 -5.50 -11.06
N GLN A 50 0.24 -4.51 -10.84
CA GLN A 50 -0.07 -3.53 -11.88
C GLN A 50 1.08 -2.54 -12.10
N PRO A 51 1.30 -2.09 -13.35
CA PRO A 51 2.39 -1.15 -13.68
C PRO A 51 2.33 0.18 -12.91
N LEU A 52 1.13 0.60 -12.51
CA LEU A 52 0.88 1.86 -11.78
C LEU A 52 1.09 1.72 -10.26
N SER A 53 1.30 0.50 -9.77
CA SER A 53 1.46 0.27 -8.35
C SER A 53 2.84 0.69 -7.86
N VAL A 54 2.83 1.46 -6.78
CA VAL A 54 4.05 1.92 -6.12
C VAL A 54 4.70 0.70 -5.47
N LYS A 55 5.86 0.28 -5.98
CA LYS A 55 6.65 -0.77 -5.33
C LYS A 55 7.05 -0.27 -3.94
N ALA A 56 6.81 -1.10 -2.93
CA ALA A 56 7.36 -0.88 -1.61
C ALA A 56 8.90 -0.94 -1.71
N ASP A 57 9.52 0.23 -1.82
CA ASP A 57 10.95 0.42 -1.76
C ASP A 57 11.43 0.11 -0.34
N ARG A 58 12.50 -0.70 -0.27
CA ARG A 58 13.00 -1.38 0.93
C ARG A 58 12.94 -0.52 2.19
N TRP A 59 12.11 -0.96 3.13
CA TRP A 59 12.20 -0.60 4.54
C TRP A 59 13.49 -1.21 5.13
N LYS A 60 14.54 -0.39 5.26
CA LYS A 60 15.61 -0.58 6.25
C LYS A 60 15.29 0.27 7.47
#